data_AF-A0A1A8L6M9-F1
#
_entry.id   AF-A0A1A8L6M9-F1
#
_cell.length_a   1.000
_cell.length_b   1.000
_cell.length_c   1.000
_cell.angle_alpha   90.00
_cell.angle_beta   90.00
_cell.angle_gamma   90.00
#
_symmetry.space_group_name_H-M   'P 1'
#
loop_
_entity.id
_entity.type
_entity.pdbx_description
1 polymer ?
#
loop_
_entity_poly.entity_id
_entity_poly.type
_entity_poly.pdbx_seq_one_letter_code
_entity_poly.pdbx_strand_id
1 'polypeptide(L)'
;ALELFHELIENTPSSKNHKQRSWPSVGDFIRSEVRRRAAKRWNDKDKNTRKLLLGAIDTMLKEECCASATHSMDTLDLVGFSMYENIEGVDCTFPRGFEGLINSLMSELPPDLVTYNRPVRCVHWNNTKGGENPVMIECENKEIIAADHVIVTVSLGCLKKHHSTLFSPPLPSQ
;
A
#
# COMPACT_ATOMS: atom_id res chain seq x y z
N ALA A 1 -1.62 18.70 -20.99
CA ALA A 1 -1.95 18.38 -19.59
C ALA A 1 -1.16 17.17 -19.14
N LEU A 2 -1.27 16.05 -19.86
CA LEU A 2 -0.50 14.81 -19.62
C LEU A 2 1.00 15.03 -19.39
N GLU A 3 1.69 15.69 -20.33
CA GLU A 3 3.12 16.01 -20.19
C GLU A 3 3.45 16.73 -18.88
N LEU A 4 2.68 17.78 -18.54
CA LEU A 4 2.89 18.54 -17.31
C LEU A 4 2.65 17.66 -16.07
N PHE A 5 1.71 16.71 -16.12
CA PHE A 5 1.43 15.82 -15.01
C PHE A 5 2.55 14.81 -14.80
N HIS A 6 2.98 14.11 -15.85
CA HIS A 6 4.10 13.17 -15.78
C HIS A 6 5.38 13.87 -15.32
N GLU A 7 5.70 15.04 -15.88
CA GLU A 7 6.82 15.86 -15.42
C GLU A 7 6.76 16.13 -13.90
N LEU A 8 5.58 16.32 -13.33
CA LEU A 8 5.45 16.58 -11.90
C LEU A 8 5.56 15.31 -11.06
N ILE A 9 4.95 14.21 -11.49
CA ILE A 9 5.05 12.90 -10.81
C ILE A 9 6.50 12.41 -10.78
N GLU A 10 7.21 12.47 -11.90
CA GLU A 10 8.62 12.06 -12.01
C GLU A 10 9.56 12.96 -11.18
N ASN A 11 9.20 14.25 -11.03
CA ASN A 11 9.97 15.22 -10.25
C ASN A 11 9.41 15.43 -8.84
N THR A 12 8.71 14.44 -8.29
CA THR A 12 8.25 14.50 -6.90
C THR A 12 9.47 14.63 -5.97
N PRO A 13 9.51 15.61 -5.05
CA PRO A 13 10.67 15.85 -4.21
C PRO A 13 11.01 14.64 -3.34
N SER A 14 12.21 14.08 -3.52
CA SER A 14 12.74 13.05 -2.63
C SER A 14 13.45 13.65 -1.41
N SER A 15 13.58 12.85 -0.36
CA SER A 15 14.21 13.24 0.92
C SER A 15 15.61 13.86 0.75
N LYS A 16 16.37 13.47 -0.29
CA LYS A 16 17.74 13.95 -0.56
C LYS A 16 17.81 15.40 -1.08
N ASN A 17 16.74 15.90 -1.70
CA ASN A 17 16.71 17.23 -2.32
C ASN A 17 15.79 18.21 -1.58
N HIS A 18 15.22 17.81 -0.44
CA HIS A 18 14.13 18.53 0.20
C HIS A 18 14.62 19.73 1.04
N LYS A 19 14.93 20.86 0.39
CA LYS A 19 14.94 22.17 1.06
C LYS A 19 13.51 22.63 1.30
N GLN A 20 12.98 22.31 2.49
CA GLN A 20 11.88 22.99 3.21
C GLN A 20 10.85 23.75 2.34
N ARG A 21 10.25 23.12 1.33
CA ARG A 21 8.92 23.50 0.82
C ARG A 21 7.95 22.44 1.32
N SER A 22 7.16 22.79 2.33
CA SER A 22 6.30 21.87 3.06
C SER A 22 5.01 21.60 2.29
N TRP A 23 5.06 20.72 1.29
CA TRP A 23 3.83 20.10 0.82
C TRP A 23 3.54 18.89 1.71
N PRO A 24 2.39 18.86 2.41
CA PRO A 24 2.08 17.77 3.33
C PRO A 24 1.67 16.49 2.61
N SER A 25 1.45 16.54 1.29
CA SER A 25 0.98 15.43 0.48
C SER A 25 1.36 15.56 -0.99
N VAL A 26 1.27 14.45 -1.73
CA VAL A 26 1.42 14.42 -3.19
C VAL A 26 0.37 15.33 -3.85
N GLY A 27 -0.89 15.27 -3.42
CA GLY A 27 -1.96 16.08 -3.98
C GLY A 27 -1.71 17.58 -3.86
N ASP A 28 -1.21 18.03 -2.69
CA ASP A 28 -0.87 19.44 -2.49
C ASP A 28 0.33 19.88 -3.31
N PHE A 29 1.35 19.02 -3.45
CA PHE A 29 2.49 19.28 -4.32
C PHE A 29 2.03 19.48 -5.78
N ILE A 30 1.30 18.51 -6.33
CA ILE A 30 0.85 18.55 -7.73
C ILE A 30 -0.01 19.78 -7.98
N ARG A 31 -1.04 20.03 -7.14
CA ARG A 31 -1.92 21.20 -7.36
C ARG A 31 -1.16 22.53 -7.24
N SER A 32 -0.22 22.64 -6.31
CA SER A 32 0.61 23.85 -6.15
C SER A 32 1.46 24.10 -7.38
N GLU A 33 2.15 23.08 -7.88
CA GLU A 33 3.03 23.21 -9.03
C GLU A 33 2.25 23.37 -10.35
N VAL A 34 1.09 22.72 -10.49
CA VAL A 34 0.19 22.92 -11.64
C VAL A 34 -0.27 24.37 -11.66
N ARG A 35 -0.74 24.95 -10.54
CA ARG A 35 -1.14 26.37 -10.49
C ARG A 35 0.00 27.29 -10.90
N ARG A 36 1.22 27.02 -10.41
CA ARG A 36 2.41 27.82 -10.72
C ARG A 36 2.82 27.73 -12.19
N ARG A 37 2.84 26.53 -12.77
CA ARG A 37 3.35 26.29 -14.13
C ARG A 37 2.31 26.52 -15.21
N ALA A 38 1.02 26.23 -14.95
CA ALA A 38 -0.06 26.41 -15.91
C ALA A 38 -0.21 27.87 -16.37
N ALA A 39 -0.03 28.83 -15.45
CA ALA A 39 -0.10 30.25 -15.77
C ALA A 39 0.91 30.68 -16.85
N LYS A 40 2.11 30.06 -16.86
CA LYS A 40 3.14 30.31 -17.86
C LYS A 40 2.97 29.42 -19.09
N ARG A 41 2.74 28.11 -18.91
CA ARG A 41 2.71 27.11 -19.98
C ARG A 41 1.51 27.26 -20.90
N TRP A 42 0.38 27.78 -20.40
CA TRP A 42 -0.86 27.93 -21.16
C TRP A 42 -1.31 29.39 -21.25
N ASN A 43 -0.35 30.33 -21.25
CA ASN A 43 -0.62 31.77 -21.28
C ASN A 43 -1.29 32.24 -22.59
N ASP A 44 -1.13 31.48 -23.67
CA ASP A 44 -1.69 31.68 -25.00
C ASP A 44 -3.10 31.09 -25.15
N LYS A 45 -3.52 30.22 -24.22
CA LYS A 45 -4.82 29.54 -24.27
C LYS A 45 -5.93 30.40 -23.70
N ASP A 46 -7.13 30.27 -24.24
CA ASP A 46 -8.32 30.90 -23.71
C ASP A 46 -8.78 30.28 -22.37
N LYS A 47 -9.73 30.94 -21.71
CA LYS A 47 -10.23 30.55 -20.39
C LYS A 47 -10.84 29.14 -20.37
N ASN A 48 -11.60 28.76 -21.40
CA ASN A 48 -12.27 27.47 -21.44
C ASN A 48 -11.26 26.34 -21.67
N THR A 49 -10.31 26.54 -22.58
CA THR A 49 -9.22 25.59 -22.80
C THR A 49 -8.38 25.39 -21.53
N ARG A 50 -8.03 26.46 -20.80
CA ARG A 50 -7.32 26.33 -19.51
C ARG A 50 -8.12 25.54 -18.48
N LYS A 51 -9.44 25.78 -18.39
CA LYS A 51 -10.31 25.04 -17.48
C LYS A 51 -10.35 23.55 -17.82
N LEU A 52 -10.44 23.21 -19.12
CA LEU A 52 -10.41 21.82 -19.58
C LEU A 52 -9.08 21.14 -19.25
N LEU A 53 -7.96 21.84 -19.47
CA LEU A 53 -6.63 21.32 -19.15
C LEU A 53 -6.44 21.06 -17.64
N LEU A 54 -6.96 21.94 -16.77
CA LEU A 54 -6.97 21.71 -15.33
C LEU A 54 -7.90 20.55 -14.93
N GLY A 55 -9.05 20.41 -15.60
CA GLY A 55 -9.93 19.25 -15.43
C GLY A 55 -9.23 17.93 -15.79
N ALA A 56 -8.44 17.92 -16.87
CA ALA A 56 -7.64 16.75 -17.24
C ALA A 56 -6.58 16.40 -16.19
N ILE A 57 -5.94 17.39 -15.55
CA ILE A 57 -5.05 17.16 -14.40
C ILE A 57 -5.81 16.51 -13.23
N ASP A 58 -7.01 17.00 -12.92
CA ASP A 58 -7.84 16.43 -11.85
C ASP A 58 -8.25 14.97 -12.14
N THR A 59 -8.53 14.65 -13.40
CA THR A 59 -8.78 13.26 -13.83
C THR A 59 -7.54 12.38 -13.63
N MET A 60 -6.34 12.86 -13.95
CA MET A 60 -5.10 12.09 -13.74
C MET A 60 -4.78 11.91 -12.25
N LEU A 61 -5.08 12.89 -11.39
CA LEU A 61 -4.99 12.70 -9.94
C LEU A 61 -5.91 11.58 -9.43
N LYS A 62 -7.09 11.40 -10.04
CA LYS A 62 -8.02 10.32 -9.69
C LYS A 62 -7.55 8.95 -10.20
N GLU A 63 -6.89 8.93 -11.34
CA GLU A 63 -6.27 7.72 -11.87
C GLU A 63 -5.08 7.29 -11.00
N GLU A 64 -4.27 8.26 -10.55
CA GLU A 64 -3.19 8.01 -9.59
C GLU A 64 -3.71 7.47 -8.24
N CYS A 65 -4.89 7.92 -7.78
CA CYS A 65 -5.54 7.33 -6.61
C CYS A 65 -5.78 5.82 -6.76
N CYS A 66 -6.10 5.35 -7.97
CA CYS A 66 -6.27 3.91 -8.25
C CYS A 66 -4.94 3.16 -8.14
N ALA A 67 -3.87 3.71 -8.71
CA ALA A 67 -2.53 3.11 -8.65
C ALA A 67 -1.99 3.06 -7.22
N SER A 68 -2.21 4.13 -6.45
CA SER A 68 -1.75 4.26 -5.06
C SER A 68 -2.70 3.66 -4.02
N ALA A 69 -3.83 3.07 -4.44
CA ALA A 69 -4.88 2.52 -3.57
C ALA A 69 -5.32 3.47 -2.44
N THR A 70 -5.44 4.76 -2.76
CA THR A 70 -5.84 5.82 -1.81
C THR A 70 -7.15 6.47 -2.25
N HIS A 71 -7.90 7.05 -1.30
CA HIS A 71 -9.12 7.79 -1.63
C HIS A 71 -8.83 9.23 -2.12
N SER A 72 -7.62 9.74 -1.87
CA SER A 72 -7.16 11.05 -2.30
C SER A 72 -5.63 11.09 -2.30
N MET A 73 -5.05 11.81 -3.25
CA MET A 73 -3.61 12.11 -3.24
C MET A 73 -3.21 13.01 -2.06
N ASP A 74 -4.19 13.58 -1.34
CA ASP A 74 -3.97 14.46 -0.19
C ASP A 74 -3.60 13.71 1.10
N THR A 75 -3.84 12.40 1.12
CA THR A 75 -3.47 11.52 2.25
C THR A 75 -2.18 10.77 2.00
N LEU A 76 -1.59 10.92 0.82
CA LEU A 76 -0.38 10.21 0.43
C LEU A 76 0.85 11.06 0.76
N ASP A 77 1.72 10.51 1.59
CA ASP A 77 2.97 11.16 1.98
C ASP A 77 3.87 11.39 0.76
N LEU A 78 4.38 12.62 0.62
CA LEU A 78 5.17 13.03 -0.53
C LEU A 78 6.50 12.27 -0.62
N VAL A 79 7.18 12.10 0.53
CA VAL A 79 8.49 11.48 0.59
C VAL A 79 8.35 9.98 0.36
N GLY A 80 7.43 9.33 1.05
CA GLY A 80 7.13 7.90 0.91
C GLY A 80 6.71 7.54 -0.52
N PHE A 81 5.93 8.39 -1.18
CA PHE A 81 5.60 8.19 -2.60
C PHE A 81 6.86 8.17 -3.49
N SER A 82 7.81 9.10 -3.26
CA SER A 82 9.06 9.16 -4.02
C SER A 82 10.06 8.02 -3.73
N MET A 83 9.80 7.20 -2.71
CA MET A 83 10.67 6.06 -2.36
C MET A 83 10.32 4.79 -3.14
N TYR A 84 9.19 4.75 -3.85
CA TYR A 84 8.82 3.60 -4.65
C TYR A 84 9.69 3.51 -5.91
N GLU A 85 10.35 2.36 -6.10
CA GLU A 85 11.18 2.09 -7.26
C GLU A 85 10.42 1.18 -8.23
N ASN A 86 10.28 1.62 -9.48
CA ASN A 86 9.65 0.83 -10.52
C ASN A 86 10.63 -0.24 -11.04
N ILE A 87 10.12 -1.43 -11.27
CA ILE A 87 10.85 -2.48 -11.97
C ILE A 87 10.83 -2.15 -13.46
N GLU A 88 11.99 -2.21 -14.11
CA GLU A 88 12.10 -1.98 -15.56
C GLU A 88 11.34 -3.06 -16.34
N GLY A 89 10.70 -2.66 -17.44
CA GLY A 89 9.98 -3.57 -18.33
C GLY A 89 8.58 -3.06 -18.68
N VAL A 90 7.72 -4.00 -19.08
CA VAL A 90 6.31 -3.72 -19.40
C VAL A 90 5.40 -4.45 -18.42
N ASP A 91 4.28 -3.82 -18.09
CA ASP A 91 3.22 -4.48 -17.34
C ASP A 91 2.67 -5.66 -18.12
N CYS A 92 2.62 -6.81 -17.47
CA CYS A 92 2.10 -8.04 -18.05
C CYS A 92 0.82 -8.44 -17.33
N THR A 93 -0.15 -8.94 -18.07
CA THR A 93 -1.33 -9.59 -17.49
C THR A 93 -1.19 -11.10 -17.60
N PHE A 94 -1.70 -11.83 -16.60
CA PHE A 94 -1.82 -13.28 -16.69
C PHE A 94 -3.05 -13.60 -17.56
N PRO A 95 -2.91 -14.24 -18.74
CA PRO A 95 -4.03 -14.43 -19.67
C PRO A 95 -5.20 -15.23 -19.11
N ARG A 96 -4.96 -16.02 -18.06
CA ARG A 96 -5.98 -16.81 -17.35
C ARG A 96 -6.25 -16.31 -15.92
N GLY A 97 -5.88 -15.07 -15.62
CA GLY A 97 -5.97 -14.48 -14.29
C GLY A 97 -4.83 -14.89 -13.34
N PHE A 98 -4.68 -14.13 -12.25
CA PHE A 98 -3.63 -14.33 -11.24
C PHE A 98 -3.82 -15.62 -10.42
N GLU A 99 -5.01 -16.22 -10.41
CA GLU A 99 -5.29 -17.48 -9.70
C GLU A 99 -4.37 -18.62 -10.16
N GLY A 100 -3.96 -18.62 -11.43
CA GLY A 100 -3.04 -19.62 -11.96
C GLY A 100 -1.70 -19.63 -11.25
N LEU A 101 -1.19 -18.46 -10.85
CA LEU A 101 0.04 -18.35 -10.07
C LEU A 101 -0.13 -18.97 -8.68
N ILE A 102 -1.25 -18.66 -8.01
CA ILE A 102 -1.55 -19.21 -6.69
C ILE A 102 -1.69 -20.74 -6.77
N ASN A 103 -2.41 -21.24 -7.76
CA ASN A 103 -2.58 -22.68 -7.98
C ASN A 103 -1.24 -23.39 -8.19
N SER A 104 -0.34 -22.82 -8.99
CA SER A 104 1.01 -23.35 -9.18
C SER A 104 1.84 -23.35 -7.90
N LEU A 105 1.79 -22.27 -7.10
CA LEU A 105 2.50 -22.23 -5.82
C LEU A 105 1.94 -23.27 -4.83
N MET A 106 0.62 -23.44 -4.80
CA MET A 106 -0.05 -24.41 -3.94
C MET A 106 0.26 -25.86 -4.34
N SER A 107 0.43 -26.15 -5.63
CA SER A 107 0.76 -27.52 -6.09
C SER A 107 2.17 -27.98 -5.72
N GLU A 108 3.07 -27.04 -5.42
CA GLU A 108 4.44 -27.34 -4.97
C GLU A 108 4.52 -27.61 -3.46
N LEU A 109 3.45 -27.34 -2.71
CA LEU A 109 3.42 -27.60 -1.27
C LEU A 109 3.06 -29.07 -0.98
N PRO A 110 3.64 -29.68 0.07
CA PRO A 110 3.21 -30.99 0.55
C PRO A 110 1.70 -31.03 0.83
N PRO A 111 1.06 -32.19 0.62
CA PRO A 111 -0.33 -32.39 1.04
C PRO A 111 -0.54 -32.03 2.52
N ASP A 112 -1.73 -31.55 2.84
CA ASP A 112 -2.16 -31.20 4.20
C ASP A 112 -1.38 -30.07 4.91
N LEU A 113 -0.45 -29.39 4.22
CA LEU A 113 0.29 -28.26 4.78
C LEU A 113 -0.59 -27.01 4.97
N VAL A 114 -1.60 -26.83 4.11
CA VAL A 114 -2.50 -25.66 4.14
C VAL A 114 -3.88 -26.06 4.61
N THR A 115 -4.34 -25.40 5.67
CA THR A 115 -5.67 -25.59 6.25
C THR A 115 -6.56 -24.37 6.01
N TYR A 116 -7.74 -24.60 5.46
CA TYR A 116 -8.75 -23.57 5.23
C TYR A 116 -9.82 -23.57 6.32
N ASN A 117 -10.65 -22.53 6.36
CA ASN A 117 -11.76 -22.40 7.32
C ASN A 117 -11.34 -22.56 8.78
N ARG A 118 -10.12 -22.15 9.10
CA ARG A 118 -9.54 -22.21 10.44
C ARG A 118 -9.08 -20.80 10.87
N PRO A 119 -10.02 -19.88 11.18
CA PRO A 119 -9.66 -18.52 11.57
C PRO A 119 -8.87 -18.52 12.88
N VAL A 120 -7.76 -17.79 12.90
CA VAL A 120 -6.94 -17.60 14.10
C VAL A 120 -7.59 -16.54 14.98
N ARG A 121 -7.83 -16.89 16.25
CA ARG A 121 -8.39 -16.01 17.28
C ARG A 121 -7.30 -15.25 18.03
N CYS A 122 -6.24 -15.94 18.45
CA CYS A 122 -5.17 -15.34 19.24
C CYS A 122 -3.85 -16.10 19.07
N VAL A 123 -2.75 -15.36 18.98
CA VAL A 123 -1.38 -15.87 18.93
C VAL A 123 -0.71 -15.59 20.27
N HIS A 124 -0.51 -16.64 21.05
CA HIS A 124 0.18 -16.60 22.34
C HIS A 124 1.68 -16.81 22.11
N TRP A 125 2.48 -15.74 21.99
CA TRP A 125 3.85 -15.80 21.44
C TRP A 125 4.98 -15.63 22.46
N ASN A 126 4.65 -15.37 23.73
CA ASN A 126 5.61 -15.33 24.83
C ASN A 126 5.10 -16.19 25.99
N ASN A 127 4.83 -17.47 25.69
CA ASN A 127 4.28 -18.39 26.68
C ASN A 127 5.39 -18.85 27.63
N THR A 128 5.61 -18.09 28.71
CA THR A 128 6.58 -18.42 29.77
C THR A 128 6.06 -19.47 30.75
N LYS A 129 4.83 -19.98 30.57
CA LYS A 129 4.16 -20.88 31.52
C LYS A 129 4.45 -22.37 31.29
N GLY A 130 5.69 -22.71 30.90
CA GLY A 130 6.23 -24.07 31.05
C GLY A 130 5.74 -25.14 30.08
N GLY A 131 5.25 -24.79 28.89
CA GLY A 131 5.05 -25.74 27.79
C GLY A 131 6.34 -25.95 26.98
N GLU A 132 6.48 -27.09 26.29
CA GLU A 132 7.62 -27.36 25.40
C GLU A 132 7.74 -26.36 24.25
N ASN A 133 6.62 -25.79 23.80
CA ASN A 133 6.60 -24.82 22.71
C ASN A 133 6.37 -23.37 23.18
N PRO A 134 7.17 -22.40 22.71
CA PRO A 134 7.07 -20.99 23.08
C PRO A 134 5.84 -20.26 22.48
N VAL A 135 5.24 -20.80 21.41
CA VAL A 135 4.09 -20.20 20.72
C VAL A 135 2.89 -21.15 20.70
N MET A 136 1.71 -20.63 21.03
CA MET A 136 0.44 -21.33 20.90
C MET A 136 -0.54 -20.50 20.07
N ILE A 137 -1.10 -21.10 19.03
CA ILE A 137 -2.09 -20.45 18.16
C ILE A 137 -3.46 -20.99 18.53
N GLU A 138 -4.34 -20.10 18.96
CA GLU A 138 -5.72 -20.42 19.27
C GLU A 138 -6.62 -20.04 18.10
N CYS A 139 -7.40 -21.01 17.63
CA CYS A 139 -8.38 -20.82 16.56
C CYS A 139 -9.79 -20.57 17.12
N GLU A 140 -10.69 -20.03 16.31
CA GLU A 140 -12.08 -19.72 16.74
C GLU A 140 -12.86 -20.96 17.20
N ASN A 141 -12.54 -22.13 16.66
CA ASN A 141 -13.09 -23.43 17.06
C ASN A 141 -12.52 -23.97 18.40
N LYS A 142 -11.70 -23.17 19.11
CA LYS A 142 -10.98 -23.53 20.36
C LYS A 142 -9.86 -24.54 20.17
N GLU A 143 -9.52 -24.90 18.93
CA GLU A 143 -8.33 -25.67 18.63
C GLU A 143 -7.08 -24.87 19.01
N ILE A 144 -6.09 -25.57 19.56
CA ILE A 144 -4.80 -24.99 19.92
C ILE A 144 -3.71 -25.70 19.13
N ILE A 145 -2.92 -24.93 18.39
CA ILE A 145 -1.80 -25.40 17.59
C ILE A 145 -0.51 -24.93 18.26
N ALA A 146 0.36 -25.86 18.65
CA ALA A 146 1.65 -25.57 19.24
C ALA A 146 2.70 -25.34 18.13
N ALA A 147 3.59 -24.36 18.33
CA ALA A 147 4.68 -24.08 17.39
C ALA A 147 5.89 -23.46 18.10
N ASP A 148 7.07 -23.63 17.51
CA ASP A 148 8.28 -22.96 17.97
C ASP A 148 8.34 -21.51 17.49
N HIS A 149 7.78 -21.25 16.30
CA HIS A 149 7.74 -19.94 15.67
C HIS A 149 6.44 -19.73 14.90
N VAL A 150 6.06 -18.47 14.72
CA VAL A 150 4.89 -18.07 13.92
C VAL A 150 5.27 -16.94 12.98
N ILE A 151 4.91 -17.08 11.71
CA ILE A 151 4.98 -16.01 10.71
C ILE A 151 3.56 -15.51 10.50
N VAL A 152 3.33 -14.22 10.72
CA VAL A 152 2.01 -13.62 10.59
C VAL A 152 1.94 -12.80 9.30
N THR A 153 1.09 -13.23 8.38
CA THR A 153 0.88 -12.59 7.06
C THR A 153 -0.54 -12.05 6.91
N VAL A 154 -1.19 -11.64 8.01
CA VAL A 154 -2.52 -11.01 7.93
C VAL A 154 -2.42 -9.65 7.24
N SER A 155 -3.48 -9.25 6.53
CA SER A 155 -3.52 -7.92 5.91
C SER A 155 -3.39 -6.81 6.96
N LEU A 156 -2.81 -5.67 6.57
CA LEU A 156 -2.70 -4.51 7.47
C LEU A 156 -4.06 -4.05 7.99
N GLY A 157 -5.12 -4.15 7.18
CA GLY A 157 -6.49 -3.84 7.61
C GLY A 157 -6.99 -4.77 8.71
N CYS A 158 -6.71 -6.08 8.60
CA CYS A 158 -7.02 -7.06 9.64
C CYS A 158 -6.23 -6.74 10.92
N LEU A 159 -4.93 -6.48 10.79
CA LEU A 159 -4.07 -6.13 11.92
C LEU A 159 -4.59 -4.87 12.64
N LYS A 160 -4.88 -3.78 11.93
CA LYS A 160 -5.45 -2.55 12.51
C LYS A 160 -6.77 -2.80 13.25
N LYS A 161 -7.59 -3.73 12.77
CA LYS A 161 -8.87 -4.05 13.40
C LYS A 161 -8.75 -4.96 14.62
N HIS A 162 -7.78 -5.87 14.62
CA HIS A 162 -7.72 -6.98 15.58
C HIS A 162 -6.44 -7.01 16.43
N HIS A 163 -5.49 -6.07 16.27
CA HIS A 163 -4.20 -6.13 16.97
C HIS A 163 -4.30 -6.18 18.50
N SER A 164 -5.38 -5.63 19.08
CA SER A 164 -5.62 -5.65 20.53
C SER A 164 -6.01 -7.04 21.06
N THR A 165 -6.48 -7.94 20.21
CA THR A 165 -6.94 -9.30 20.59
C THR A 165 -6.15 -10.42 19.92
N LEU A 166 -5.52 -10.15 18.78
CA LEU A 166 -4.83 -11.13 17.96
C LEU A 166 -3.52 -11.63 18.60
N PHE A 167 -2.92 -10.87 19.52
CA PHE A 167 -1.64 -11.22 20.13
C PHE A 167 -1.71 -11.21 21.66
N SER A 168 -1.08 -12.21 22.27
CA SER A 168 -0.91 -12.34 23.71
C SER A 168 0.54 -12.75 24.02
N PRO A 169 1.32 -11.92 24.74
CA PRO A 169 1.01 -10.55 25.15
C PRO A 169 0.80 -9.62 23.94
N PRO A 170 0.24 -8.41 24.14
CA PRO A 170 0.13 -7.42 23.07
C PRO A 170 1.48 -7.13 22.42
N LEU A 171 1.47 -6.77 21.14
CA LEU A 171 2.67 -6.33 20.44
C LEU A 171 3.27 -5.07 21.12
N PRO A 172 4.60 -4.91 21.14
CA PRO A 172 5.24 -3.73 21.70
C PRO A 172 4.74 -2.42 21.06
N SER A 173 4.69 -1.35 21.85
CA SER A 173 4.47 0.01 21.32
C SER A 173 5.66 0.42 20.46
N GLN A 174 5.38 1.05 19.30
CA GLN A 174 6.39 1.76 18.51
C GLN A 174 6.80 3.07 19.18
#